data_AF-A0A6N8XHY2-F1
#
_entry.id   AF-A0A6N8XHY2-F1
#
_cell.length_a   1.000
_cell.length_b   1.000
_cell.length_c   1.000
_cell.angle_alpha   90.00
_cell.angle_beta   90.00
_cell.angle_gamma   90.00
#
_symmetry.space_group_name_H-M   'P 1'
#
loop_
_entity.id
_entity.type
_entity.pdbx_description
1 polymer ?
#
loop_
_entity_poly.entity_id
_entity_poly.type
_entity_poly.pdbx_seq_one_letter_code
_entity_poly.pdbx_strand_id
1 'polypeptide(L)'
;MTAEPKDRLHRLVDALPAGELLAAERYLEFLSGHGHPFVRALLDAPETAEPLSERDRAALDEGRNALDAGDTVSDEVLREELGI
;
A
#
# COMPACT_ATOMS: atom_id res chain seq x y z
N MET A 1 -2.54 -27.15 29.55
CA MET A 1 -2.26 -25.78 29.06
C MET A 1 -2.07 -25.85 27.55
N THR A 2 -3.09 -25.50 26.79
CA THR A 2 -2.94 -25.28 25.34
C THR A 2 -2.01 -24.09 25.17
N ALA A 3 -0.82 -24.31 24.63
CA ALA A 3 0.12 -23.23 24.36
C ALA A 3 -0.56 -22.17 23.48
N GLU A 4 -0.26 -20.89 23.75
CA GLU A 4 -0.73 -19.77 22.94
C GLU A 4 -0.48 -20.07 21.45
N PRO A 5 -1.42 -19.75 20.54
CA PRO A 5 -1.30 -20.08 19.12
C PRO A 5 0.04 -19.67 18.48
N LYS A 6 0.64 -18.56 18.94
CA LYS A 6 1.96 -18.09 18.50
C LYS A 6 3.10 -19.00 18.96
N ASP A 7 3.06 -19.49 20.20
CA ASP A 7 4.08 -20.41 20.74
C ASP A 7 4.10 -21.76 20.03
N ARG A 8 2.95 -22.17 19.48
CA ARG A 8 2.87 -23.36 18.63
C ARG A 8 3.47 -23.11 17.25
N LEU A 9 3.28 -21.91 16.70
CA LEU A 9 3.84 -21.53 15.39
C LEU A 9 5.36 -21.41 15.43
N HIS A 10 5.93 -20.76 16.46
CA HIS A 10 7.38 -20.65 16.62
C HIS A 10 8.04 -22.03 16.70
N ARG A 11 7.50 -22.93 17.53
CA ARG A 11 8.01 -24.31 17.63
C ARG A 11 7.94 -25.10 16.33
N LEU A 12 6.95 -24.80 15.48
CA LEU A 12 6.83 -25.43 14.17
C LEU A 12 7.93 -24.94 13.22
N VAL A 13 8.20 -23.63 13.22
CA VAL A 13 9.31 -23.04 12.44
C VAL A 13 10.66 -23.59 12.92
N ASP A 14 10.89 -23.65 14.23
CA ASP A 14 12.12 -24.18 14.82
C ASP A 14 12.39 -25.65 14.46
N ALA A 15 11.33 -26.42 14.20
CA ALA A 15 11.43 -27.85 13.87
C ALA A 15 11.60 -28.13 12.37
N LEU A 16 11.55 -27.11 11.51
CA LEU A 16 11.68 -27.31 10.06
C LEU A 16 13.12 -27.69 9.67
N PRO A 17 13.30 -28.64 8.74
CA PRO A 17 14.61 -28.89 8.15
C PRO A 17 15.04 -27.67 7.32
N ALA A 18 16.35 -27.42 7.26
CA ALA A 18 16.90 -26.21 6.63
C ALA A 18 16.45 -25.98 5.18
N GLY A 19 16.22 -27.05 4.42
CA GLY A 19 15.74 -26.96 3.03
C GLY A 19 14.32 -26.42 2.89
N GLU A 20 13.50 -26.46 3.95
CA GLU A 20 12.11 -26.01 3.95
C GLU A 20 11.94 -24.58 4.48
N LEU A 21 12.99 -23.99 5.08
CA LEU A 21 12.92 -22.65 5.67
C LEU A 21 12.51 -21.57 4.66
N LEU A 22 13.07 -21.63 3.44
CA LEU A 22 12.74 -20.68 2.38
C LEU A 22 11.27 -20.77 1.94
N ALA A 23 10.71 -21.98 1.89
CA ALA A 23 9.30 -22.18 1.56
C ALA A 23 8.38 -21.66 2.68
N ALA A 24 8.74 -21.93 3.94
CA ALA A 24 8.00 -21.46 5.11
C ALA A 24 8.03 -19.94 5.23
N GLU A 25 9.19 -19.30 5.02
CA GLU A 25 9.36 -17.85 5.03
C GLU A 25 8.41 -17.18 4.02
N ARG A 26 8.47 -17.60 2.75
CA ARG A 26 7.60 -17.06 1.70
C ARG A 26 6.11 -17.21 2.01
N TYR A 27 5.72 -18.34 2.63
CA TYR A 27 4.33 -18.56 3.00
C TYR A 27 3.90 -17.68 4.19
N LEU A 28 4.75 -17.50 5.19
CA LEU A 28 4.48 -16.62 6.33
C LEU A 28 4.43 -15.14 5.90
N GLU A 29 5.33 -14.72 5.00
CA GLU A 29 5.27 -13.40 4.36
C GLU A 29 3.97 -13.23 3.59
N PHE A 30 3.58 -14.21 2.77
CA PHE A 30 2.29 -14.20 2.08
C PHE A 30 1.14 -14.00 3.07
N LEU A 31 1.10 -14.76 4.17
CA LEU A 31 0.05 -14.62 5.19
C LEU A 31 0.05 -13.24 5.86
N SER A 32 1.22 -12.66 6.09
CA SER A 32 1.34 -11.30 6.67
C SER A 32 0.87 -10.19 5.71
N GLY A 33 1.14 -10.32 4.41
CA GLY A 33 0.79 -9.33 3.39
C GLY A 33 -0.62 -9.49 2.81
N HIS A 34 -1.07 -10.74 2.59
CA HIS A 34 -2.36 -11.06 1.96
C HIS A 34 -3.47 -11.36 2.98
N GLY A 35 -3.12 -11.54 4.25
CA GLY A 35 -4.10 -11.70 5.33
C GLY A 35 -4.84 -10.41 5.67
N HIS A 36 -4.32 -9.24 5.27
CA HIS A 36 -4.96 -7.96 5.53
C HIS A 36 -6.01 -7.66 4.45
N PRO A 37 -7.33 -7.70 4.77
CA PRO A 37 -8.39 -7.61 3.76
C PRO A 37 -8.33 -6.32 2.93
N PHE A 38 -7.85 -5.23 3.53
CA PHE A 38 -7.68 -3.95 2.85
C PHE A 38 -6.54 -3.96 1.83
N VAL A 39 -5.40 -4.61 2.13
CA VAL A 39 -4.28 -4.69 1.18
C VAL A 39 -4.69 -5.52 -0.02
N ARG A 40 -5.41 -6.62 0.23
CA ARG A 40 -5.97 -7.45 -0.82
C ARG A 40 -7.00 -6.70 -1.67
N ALA A 41 -7.89 -5.93 -1.06
CA ALA A 41 -8.85 -5.11 -1.79
C ALA A 41 -8.18 -4.05 -2.68
N LEU A 42 -7.04 -3.48 -2.25
CA LEU A 42 -6.25 -2.55 -3.08
C LEU A 42 -5.54 -3.26 -4.24
N LEU A 43 -4.95 -4.43 -4.01
CA LEU A 43 -4.23 -5.19 -5.04
C LEU A 43 -5.18 -5.82 -6.08
N ASP A 44 -6.36 -6.25 -5.63
CA ASP A 44 -7.40 -6.84 -6.48
C ASP A 44 -8.33 -5.76 -7.07
N ALA A 45 -8.13 -4.48 -6.74
CA ALA A 45 -8.93 -3.41 -7.31
C ALA A 45 -8.72 -3.38 -8.83
N PRO A 46 -9.80 -3.41 -9.64
CA PRO A 46 -9.65 -3.25 -11.08
C PRO A 46 -8.99 -1.90 -11.36
N GLU A 47 -8.10 -1.85 -12.36
CA GLU A 47 -7.63 -0.57 -12.89
C GLU A 47 -8.84 0.20 -13.43
N THR A 48 -9.39 1.09 -12.62
CA THR A 48 -10.51 1.93 -13.01
C THR A 48 -9.99 3.06 -13.88
N ALA A 49 -9.96 2.82 -15.19
CA ALA A 49 -9.92 3.91 -16.17
C ALA A 49 -11.30 4.60 -16.22
N GLU A 50 -11.74 5.15 -15.09
CA GLU A 50 -12.93 5.98 -15.06
C GLU A 50 -12.73 7.16 -16.02
N PRO A 51 -13.66 7.39 -16.97
CA PRO A 51 -13.54 8.53 -17.85
C PRO A 51 -13.61 9.80 -17.02
N LEU A 52 -12.66 10.72 -17.25
CA LEU A 52 -12.64 12.01 -16.58
C LEU A 52 -14.01 12.68 -16.73
N SER A 53 -14.57 13.15 -15.62
CA SER A 53 -15.76 13.99 -15.64
C SER A 53 -15.44 15.37 -16.23
N GLU A 54 -16.45 16.16 -16.53
CA GLU A 54 -16.25 17.56 -16.96
C GLU A 54 -15.56 18.39 -15.88
N ARG A 55 -15.87 18.12 -14.61
CA ARG A 55 -15.22 18.75 -13.46
C ARG A 55 -13.73 18.40 -13.40
N ASP A 56 -13.38 17.14 -13.64
CA ASP A 56 -11.97 16.71 -13.59
C ASP A 56 -11.17 17.35 -14.71
N ARG A 57 -11.74 17.43 -15.92
CA ARG A 57 -11.10 18.12 -17.05
C ARG A 57 -10.88 19.60 -16.75
N ALA A 58 -11.90 20.28 -16.21
CA ALA A 58 -11.79 21.68 -15.83
C ALA A 58 -10.70 21.92 -14.77
N ALA A 59 -10.63 21.06 -13.74
CA ALA A 59 -9.60 21.15 -12.70
C ALA A 59 -8.18 20.92 -13.25
N LEU A 60 -8.02 19.97 -14.19
CA LEU A 60 -6.73 19.75 -14.86
C LEU A 60 -6.32 20.94 -15.72
N ASP A 61 -7.26 21.54 -16.45
CA ASP A 61 -6.98 22.72 -17.27
C ASP A 61 -6.66 23.94 -16.40
N GLU A 62 -7.37 24.13 -15.28
CA GLU A 62 -7.05 25.14 -14.27
C GLU A 62 -5.62 24.98 -13.74
N GLY A 63 -5.25 23.77 -13.31
CA GLY A 63 -3.90 23.49 -12.81
C GLY A 63 -2.81 23.73 -13.85
N ARG A 64 -3.04 23.34 -15.11
CA ARG A 64 -2.11 23.62 -16.22
C ARG A 64 -1.93 25.11 -16.45
N ASN A 65 -3.02 25.87 -16.46
CA ASN A 65 -2.96 27.32 -16.62
C ASN A 65 -2.22 28.01 -15.47
N ALA A 66 -2.40 27.53 -14.22
CA ALA A 66 -1.67 28.05 -13.07
C ALA A 66 -0.15 27.79 -13.18
N LEU A 67 0.25 26.58 -13.61
CA LEU A 67 1.65 26.26 -13.90
C LEU A 67 2.23 27.18 -14.97
N ASP A 68 1.52 27.37 -16.09
CA ASP A 68 1.97 28.22 -17.19
C ASP A 68 2.06 29.72 -16.79
N ALA A 69 1.18 30.16 -15.89
CA ALA A 69 1.19 31.50 -15.33
C ALA A 69 2.25 31.70 -14.22
N GLY A 70 2.91 30.62 -13.76
CA GLY A 70 3.83 30.65 -12.63
C GLY A 70 3.15 30.82 -11.27
N ASP A 71 1.83 30.64 -11.20
CA ASP A 71 1.03 30.67 -9.97
C ASP A 71 1.21 29.35 -9.21
N THR A 72 2.39 29.20 -8.61
CA THR A 72 2.86 27.96 -7.98
C THR A 72 3.58 28.26 -6.67
N VAL A 73 3.55 27.30 -5.75
CA VAL A 73 4.37 27.32 -4.53
C VAL A 73 5.40 26.20 -4.59
N SER A 74 6.52 26.38 -3.89
CA SER A 74 7.51 25.31 -3.73
C SER A 74 6.95 24.16 -2.89
N ASP A 75 7.43 22.94 -3.11
CA ASP A 75 7.07 21.76 -2.32
C ASP A 75 7.29 21.96 -0.81
N GLU A 76 8.35 22.69 -0.43
CA GLU A 76 8.64 23.02 0.98
C GLU A 76 7.51 23.84 1.62
N VAL A 77 7.11 24.94 0.99
CA VAL A 77 5.99 25.79 1.45
C VAL A 77 4.68 25.02 1.50
N LEU A 78 4.39 24.20 0.48
CA LEU A 78 3.15 23.40 0.46
C LEU A 78 3.08 22.41 1.63
N ARG A 79 4.19 21.75 1.96
CA ARG A 79 4.26 20.84 3.11
C ARG A 79 4.06 21.56 4.44
N GLU A 80 4.66 22.73 4.59
CA GLU A 80 4.46 23.57 5.78
C GLU A 80 2.98 23.93 5.95
N GLU A 81 2.30 24.36 4.89
CA GLU A 81 0.86 24.68 4.92
C GLU A 81 -0.03 23.47 5.25
N LEU A 82 0.33 22.29 4.74
CA LEU A 82 -0.41 21.04 4.96
C LEU A 82 -0.06 20.34 6.28
N GLY A 83 1.01 20.76 6.96
CA GLY A 83 1.47 20.17 8.22
C GLY A 83 2.00 18.73 8.09
N ILE A 84 2.64 18.41 6.96
CA ILE A 84 3.20 17.07 6.65
C ILE A 84 4.71 17.08 6.44
#